data_AF-A0A0X3UBE9-F1
#
_entry.id   AF-A0A0X3UBE9-F1
#
_cell.length_a   1.000
_cell.length_b   1.000
_cell.length_c   1.000
_cell.angle_alpha   90.00
_cell.angle_beta   90.00
_cell.angle_gamma   90.00
#
_symmetry.space_group_name_H-M   'P 1'
#
loop_
_entity.id
_entity.type
_entity.pdbx_description
1 polymer ?
#
loop_
_entity_poly.entity_id
_entity_poly.type
_entity_poly.pdbx_seq_one_letter_code
_entity_poly.pdbx_strand_id
1 'polypeptide(L)'
;MLALPLSVFALPNSEEEGAEQAGGGASPYLSFCQQRFYEEEDGRLLCNWAVNFNFACFVSYPSKKIIQAGAKISEPEVVGECDNGEPIIKLFHY
;
A
#
# COMPACT_ATOMS: atom_id res chain seq x y z
N MET A 1 -43.77 25.64 36.14
CA MET A 1 -43.72 25.04 34.79
C MET A 1 -42.71 25.83 33.98
N LEU A 2 -41.51 25.27 33.77
CA LEU A 2 -40.48 25.83 32.89
C LEU A 2 -40.66 25.22 31.50
N ALA A 3 -40.85 26.06 30.49
CA ALA A 3 -40.84 25.66 29.09
C ALA A 3 -39.45 26.01 28.50
N LEU A 4 -38.73 24.99 28.04
CA LEU A 4 -37.49 25.11 27.26
C LEU A 4 -37.83 24.99 25.77
N PRO A 5 -37.30 25.85 24.88
CA PRO A 5 -37.41 25.63 23.45
C PRO A 5 -36.40 24.55 23.02
N LEU A 6 -36.88 23.52 22.33
CA LEU A 6 -36.02 22.58 21.59
C LEU A 6 -35.45 23.31 20.37
N SER A 7 -34.16 23.63 20.39
CA SER A 7 -33.41 24.00 19.21
C SER A 7 -33.15 22.75 18.36
N VAL A 8 -33.77 22.67 17.19
CA VAL A 8 -33.45 21.69 16.15
C VAL A 8 -32.17 22.16 15.46
N PHE A 9 -31.06 21.47 15.69
CA PHE A 9 -29.86 21.63 14.89
C PHE A 9 -30.03 20.84 13.58
N ALA A 10 -30.17 21.55 12.46
CA ALA A 10 -30.04 20.96 11.14
C ALA A 10 -28.55 20.62 10.92
N LEU A 11 -28.24 19.32 10.87
CA LEU A 11 -26.93 18.85 10.42
C LEU A 11 -26.81 19.11 8.91
N PRO A 12 -25.68 19.66 8.41
CA PRO A 12 -25.44 19.68 6.98
C PRO A 12 -25.37 18.23 6.49
N ASN A 13 -26.23 17.93 5.52
CA ASN A 13 -26.16 16.75 4.69
C ASN A 13 -24.79 16.78 4.01
N SER A 14 -23.80 16.06 4.54
CA SER A 14 -22.56 15.82 3.83
C SER A 14 -22.91 15.01 2.59
N GLU A 15 -23.01 15.72 1.48
CA GLU A 15 -23.16 15.16 0.15
C GLU A 15 -22.09 14.08 0.00
N GLU A 16 -22.58 12.85 -0.17
CA GLU A 16 -21.82 11.68 -0.56
C GLU A 16 -21.27 11.97 -1.95
N GLU A 17 -20.12 12.63 -2.02
CA GLU A 17 -19.33 12.74 -3.23
C GLU A 17 -18.70 11.37 -3.50
N GLY A 18 -19.54 10.49 -4.05
CA GLY A 18 -19.09 9.33 -4.79
C GLY A 18 -18.22 9.81 -5.93
N ALA A 19 -16.91 9.87 -5.69
CA ALA A 19 -15.93 10.00 -6.74
C ALA A 19 -15.93 8.70 -7.54
N GLU A 20 -16.83 8.60 -8.52
CA GLU A 20 -16.64 7.72 -9.68
C GLU A 20 -15.34 8.17 -10.36
N GLN A 21 -14.23 7.53 -10.02
CA GLN A 21 -13.01 7.63 -10.80
C GLN A 21 -13.22 6.87 -12.12
N ALA A 22 -13.60 7.64 -13.12
CA ALA A 22 -13.64 7.24 -14.51
C ALA A 22 -12.28 6.69 -14.99
N GLY A 23 -12.25 5.41 -15.34
CA GLY A 23 -11.73 4.94 -16.63
C GLY A 23 -10.25 5.17 -16.97
N GLY A 24 -9.35 5.27 -16.00
CA GLY A 24 -7.90 5.13 -16.23
C GLY A 24 -7.39 3.95 -15.41
N GLY A 25 -7.00 2.85 -16.05
CA GLY A 25 -6.35 1.75 -15.33
C GLY A 25 -5.13 2.30 -14.58
N ALA A 26 -5.01 1.98 -13.29
CA ALA A 26 -3.87 2.41 -12.49
C ALA A 26 -2.57 2.01 -13.22
N SER A 27 -1.61 2.95 -13.31
CA SER A 27 -0.30 2.61 -13.85
C SER A 27 0.36 1.58 -12.93
N PRO A 28 0.97 0.52 -13.48
CA PRO A 28 1.74 -0.42 -12.68
C PRO A 28 2.79 0.28 -11.82
N TYR A 29 2.95 -0.22 -10.61
CA TYR A 29 4.00 0.17 -9.68
C TYR A 29 5.16 -0.81 -9.72
N LEU A 30 6.36 -0.26 -9.56
CA LEU A 30 7.56 -1.02 -9.32
C LEU A 30 8.01 -0.81 -7.87
N SER A 31 8.21 -1.92 -7.18
CA SER A 31 8.44 -1.99 -5.74
C SER A 31 9.69 -2.82 -5.48
N PHE A 32 10.53 -2.38 -4.54
CA PHE A 32 11.75 -3.11 -4.16
C PHE A 32 11.68 -3.47 -2.67
N CYS A 33 12.03 -4.71 -2.34
CA CYS A 33 11.96 -5.20 -0.96
C CYS A 33 13.17 -6.07 -0.62
N GLN A 34 13.59 -6.07 0.65
CA GLN A 34 14.51 -7.09 1.14
C GLN A 34 13.79 -8.44 1.22
N GLN A 35 14.39 -9.50 0.67
CA GLN A 35 13.75 -10.82 0.55
C GLN A 35 13.29 -11.40 1.88
N ARG A 36 14.04 -11.17 2.97
CA ARG A 36 13.67 -11.65 4.32
C ARG A 36 12.37 -11.08 4.88
N PHE A 37 11.88 -9.98 4.31
CA PHE A 37 10.62 -9.35 4.69
C PHE A 37 9.49 -9.65 3.71
N TYR A 38 9.78 -10.41 2.65
CA TYR A 38 8.78 -10.82 1.67
C TYR A 38 8.03 -12.05 2.16
N GLU A 39 6.74 -11.89 2.40
CA GLU A 39 5.84 -12.97 2.80
C GLU A 39 4.57 -12.92 1.95
N GLU A 40 4.10 -14.07 1.49
CA GLU A 40 2.76 -14.21 0.89
C GLU A 40 1.84 -14.90 1.89
N GLU A 41 0.82 -14.19 2.38
CA GLU A 41 -0.12 -14.67 3.40
C GLU A 41 -1.54 -14.25 3.05
N ASP A 42 -2.50 -15.18 3.05
CA ASP A 42 -3.93 -14.90 2.85
C ASP A 42 -4.26 -14.01 1.63
N GLY A 43 -3.57 -14.25 0.52
CA GLY A 43 -3.74 -13.46 -0.71
C GLY A 43 -3.17 -12.05 -0.63
N ARG A 44 -2.24 -11.79 0.30
CA ARG A 44 -1.53 -10.53 0.48
C ARG A 44 -0.03 -10.75 0.34
N LEU A 45 0.65 -9.77 -0.25
CA LEU A 45 2.10 -9.67 -0.28
C LEU A 45 2.49 -8.65 0.80
N LEU A 46 3.35 -9.09 1.73
CA LEU A 46 3.92 -8.27 2.78
C LEU A 46 5.39 -8.04 2.42
N CYS A 47 5.84 -6.78 2.40
CA CYS A 47 7.25 -6.48 2.17
C CYS A 47 7.67 -5.13 2.76
N ASN A 48 8.96 -4.97 3.08
CA ASN A 48 9.52 -3.63 3.27
C ASN A 48 9.61 -2.97 1.89
N TRP A 49 8.88 -1.89 1.67
CA TRP A 49 8.81 -1.30 0.34
C TRP A 49 9.74 -0.10 0.23
N ALA A 50 10.57 -0.10 -0.81
CA ALA A 50 11.29 1.07 -1.30
C ALA A 50 10.82 1.47 -2.71
N VAL A 51 10.83 2.78 -2.96
CA VAL A 51 10.54 3.37 -4.27
C VAL A 51 11.64 3.10 -5.31
N ASN A 52 12.83 2.71 -4.88
CA ASN A 52 13.93 2.38 -5.77
C ASN A 52 14.81 1.25 -5.19
N PHE A 53 15.61 0.67 -6.06
CA PHE A 53 16.55 -0.40 -5.73
C PHE A 53 17.59 0.03 -4.68
N ASN A 54 18.15 1.23 -4.80
CA ASN A 54 19.21 1.73 -3.91
C ASN A 54 18.77 1.92 -2.45
N PHE A 55 17.48 2.15 -2.21
CA PHE A 55 16.93 2.40 -0.87
C PHE A 55 16.37 1.15 -0.21
N ALA A 56 16.25 0.02 -0.92
CA ALA A 56 15.67 -1.21 -0.38
C ALA A 56 16.36 -1.68 0.91
N CYS A 57 17.68 -1.48 1.01
CA CYS A 57 18.50 -1.88 2.16
C CYS A 57 18.34 -0.98 3.40
N PHE A 58 17.82 0.23 3.22
CA PHE A 58 17.73 1.24 4.29
C PHE A 58 16.31 1.38 4.86
N VAL A 59 15.31 0.71 4.28
CA VAL A 59 13.94 0.75 4.80
C VAL A 59 13.87 0.01 6.12
N SER A 60 13.80 0.78 7.22
CA SER A 60 13.67 0.26 8.57
C SER A 60 12.42 -0.59 8.74
N TYR A 61 12.57 -1.74 9.39
CA TYR A 61 11.45 -2.56 9.82
C TYR A 61 10.74 -1.93 11.04
N PRO A 62 9.40 -2.00 11.13
CA PRO A 62 8.46 -2.46 10.11
C PRO A 62 8.00 -1.32 9.19
N SER A 63 8.16 -1.49 7.88
CA SER A 63 7.40 -0.77 6.85
C SER A 63 6.52 -1.81 6.18
N LYS A 64 5.31 -2.04 6.70
CA LYS A 64 4.40 -3.10 6.19
C LYS A 64 3.52 -2.51 5.10
N LYS A 65 4.04 -2.44 3.88
CA LYS A 65 3.17 -2.21 2.73
C LYS A 65 2.46 -3.52 2.39
N ILE A 66 1.13 -3.47 2.34
CA ILE A 66 0.29 -4.61 2.01
C ILE A 66 -0.14 -4.44 0.56
N ILE A 67 0.24 -5.38 -0.31
CA ILE A 67 -0.18 -5.45 -1.71
C ILE A 67 -1.10 -6.65 -1.84
N GLN A 68 -2.20 -6.56 -2.60
CA GLN A 68 -3.03 -7.74 -2.86
C GLN A 68 -2.28 -8.68 -3.80
N ALA A 69 -2.24 -9.98 -3.52
CA ALA A 69 -1.55 -10.97 -4.36
C ALA A 69 -2.12 -11.00 -5.79
N GLY A 70 -3.43 -10.74 -5.94
CA GLY A 70 -4.08 -10.60 -7.25
C GLY A 70 -3.66 -9.36 -8.04
N ALA A 71 -2.97 -8.39 -7.42
CA ALA A 71 -2.40 -7.24 -8.11
C ALA A 71 -1.01 -7.53 -8.68
N LYS A 72 -0.39 -8.67 -8.34
CA LYS A 72 0.92 -9.09 -8.87
C LYS A 72 0.82 -9.29 -10.39
N ILE A 73 1.65 -8.58 -11.13
CA ILE A 73 1.72 -8.67 -12.60
C ILE A 73 2.72 -9.76 -13.02
N SER A 74 3.81 -9.91 -12.26
CA SER A 74 4.83 -10.94 -12.48
C SER A 74 5.36 -11.47 -11.16
N GLU A 75 5.94 -12.67 -11.19
CA GLU A 75 6.61 -13.22 -10.01
C GLU A 75 7.77 -12.31 -9.54
N PRO A 76 8.08 -12.31 -8.23
CA PRO A 76 9.21 -11.55 -7.69
C PRO A 76 10.53 -11.98 -8.33
N GLU A 77 11.38 -10.99 -8.64
CA GLU A 77 12.70 -11.24 -9.24
C GLU A 77 13.79 -10.72 -8.29
N VAL A 78 14.80 -11.53 -8.00
CA VAL A 78 16.00 -11.05 -7.29
C VAL A 78 16.82 -10.19 -8.24
N VAL A 79 17.00 -8.91 -7.89
CA VAL A 79 17.64 -7.91 -8.76
C VAL A 79 18.97 -7.39 -8.21
N GLY A 80 19.38 -7.87 -7.04
CA GLY A 80 20.69 -7.61 -6.46
C GLY A 80 20.74 -7.90 -4.97
N GLU A 81 21.72 -7.32 -4.28
CA GLU A 81 22.03 -7.60 -2.88
C GLU A 81 22.39 -6.32 -2.13
N CYS A 82 22.09 -6.29 -0.85
CA CYS A 82 22.54 -5.26 0.09
C CYS A 82 24.02 -5.49 0.48
N ASP A 83 24.66 -4.49 1.08
CA ASP A 83 26.07 -4.58 1.54
C ASP A 83 26.33 -5.71 2.55
N ASN A 84 25.28 -6.15 3.26
CA ASN A 84 25.31 -7.28 4.18
C ASN A 84 25.02 -8.64 3.52
N GLY A 85 24.86 -8.68 2.19
CA GLY A 85 24.53 -9.88 1.41
C GLY A 85 23.04 -10.25 1.40
N GLU A 86 22.15 -9.43 1.95
CA GLU A 86 20.72 -9.71 1.90
C GLU A 86 20.15 -9.49 0.49
N PRO A 87 19.43 -10.46 -0.12
CA PRO A 87 18.88 -10.28 -1.45
C PRO A 87 17.77 -9.21 -1.50
N ILE A 88 17.74 -8.48 -2.61
CA ILE A 88 16.70 -7.50 -2.93
C ILE A 88 15.82 -8.08 -4.03
N ILE A 89 14.52 -8.14 -3.78
CA ILE A 89 13.50 -8.53 -4.74
C ILE A 89 12.83 -7.30 -5.37
N LYS A 90 12.45 -7.44 -6.64
CA LYS A 90 11.65 -6.52 -7.43
C LYS A 90 10.24 -7.10 -7.57
N LEU A 91 9.25 -6.30 -7.20
CA LEU A 91 7.82 -6.60 -7.31
C LEU A 91 7.19 -5.67 -8.35
N PHE A 92 6.54 -6.25 -9.35
CA PHE A 92 5.77 -5.52 -10.36
C PHE A 92 4.29 -5.81 -10.15
N HIS A 93 3.51 -4.78 -9.84
CA HIS A 93 2.12 -4.93 -9.42
C HIS A 93 1.27 -3.70 -9.77
N TYR A 94 -0.06 -3.84 -9.72
CA TYR A 94 -1.00 -2.71 -9.75
C TYR A 94 -1.26 -2.12 -8.37
#